data_AF-A0A7J8EP57-F1
#
_entry.id   AF-A0A7J8EP57-F1
#
_cell.length_a   1.000
_cell.length_b   1.000
_cell.length_c   1.000
_cell.angle_alpha   90.00
_cell.angle_beta   90.00
_cell.angle_gamma   90.00
#
_symmetry.space_group_name_H-M   'P 1'
#
loop_
_entity.id
_entity.type
_entity.pdbx_description
1 polymer ?
#
loop_
_entity_poly.entity_id
_entity_poly.type
_entity_poly.pdbx_seq_one_letter_code
_entity_poly.pdbx_strand_id
1 'polypeptide(L)'
;MAPAQRCALCRQTFFCGRGHVYSRKHRRQLQVALDRLLPQVEAARKAIRSAQVERYVPEHERGCWCPCCGCEVRKHLSHGNLTVLHGGLLEHLASPEHKKATNRFWWENKAEVRMKEKVLVSPQEYAQFKKSVVKGLDSYEEKEDEVIKEMAAHIREVEHSRQELVRSTLEVGFPRRSQSSIQIH
;
A
#
# COMPACT_ATOMS: atom_id res chain seq x y z
N MET A 1 -24.49 -23.16 38.45
CA MET A 1 -23.33 -23.54 37.60
C MET A 1 -22.79 -22.27 36.94
N ALA A 2 -21.49 -22.02 36.97
CA ALA A 2 -20.91 -20.88 36.27
C ALA A 2 -21.09 -21.06 34.74
N PRO A 3 -21.41 -20.01 33.97
CA PRO A 3 -21.60 -20.13 32.53
C PRO A 3 -20.30 -20.53 31.85
N ALA A 4 -20.40 -21.40 30.84
CA ALA A 4 -19.31 -21.76 29.97
C ALA A 4 -18.78 -20.51 29.24
N GLN A 5 -17.49 -20.25 29.34
CA GLN A 5 -16.84 -19.13 28.66
C GLN A 5 -15.93 -19.67 27.55
N ARG A 6 -15.89 -18.99 26.40
CA ARG A 6 -15.07 -19.38 25.26
C ARG A 6 -13.95 -18.39 25.03
N CYS A 7 -12.71 -18.88 24.91
CA CYS A 7 -11.57 -18.05 24.55
C CYS A 7 -11.41 -18.00 23.03
N ALA A 8 -11.43 -16.81 22.43
CA ALA A 8 -11.25 -16.64 20.98
C ALA A 8 -9.85 -17.06 20.49
N LEU A 9 -8.82 -16.84 21.31
CA LEU A 9 -7.44 -17.22 20.99
C LEU A 9 -7.21 -18.73 21.10
N CYS A 10 -7.65 -19.34 22.20
CA CYS A 10 -7.46 -20.78 22.40
C CYS A 10 -8.47 -21.64 21.65
N ARG A 11 -9.59 -21.05 21.18
CA ARG A 11 -10.78 -21.73 20.63
C ARG A 11 -11.32 -22.83 21.55
N GLN A 12 -11.13 -22.66 22.85
CA GLN A 12 -11.53 -23.61 23.89
C GLN A 12 -12.60 -23.01 24.77
N THR A 13 -13.59 -23.83 25.10
CA THR A 13 -14.59 -23.56 26.11
C THR A 13 -14.03 -24.00 27.47
N PHE A 14 -14.14 -23.14 28.47
CA PHE A 14 -13.73 -23.40 29.84
C PHE A 14 -14.89 -23.14 30.78
N PHE A 15 -14.98 -23.96 31.82
CA PHE A 15 -16.12 -23.99 32.74
C PHE A 15 -15.80 -23.32 34.09
N CYS A 16 -14.55 -22.93 34.32
CA CYS A 16 -14.07 -22.38 35.60
C CYS A 16 -13.21 -21.12 35.45
N GLY A 17 -13.81 -19.97 35.74
CA GLY A 17 -13.13 -18.69 35.99
C GLY A 17 -12.15 -18.19 34.92
N ARG A 18 -11.34 -17.19 35.26
CA ARG A 18 -10.33 -16.60 34.35
C ARG A 18 -8.96 -17.29 34.42
N GLY A 19 -8.82 -18.44 35.10
CA GLY A 19 -7.52 -19.08 35.31
C GLY A 19 -6.79 -19.49 34.02
N HIS A 20 -7.54 -19.82 32.96
CA HIS A 20 -6.96 -20.31 31.70
C HIS A 20 -6.01 -19.30 31.02
N VAL A 21 -6.23 -17.99 31.19
CA VAL A 21 -5.41 -16.93 30.55
C VAL A 21 -3.97 -16.94 31.05
N TYR A 22 -3.72 -17.50 32.23
CA TYR A 22 -2.38 -17.64 32.81
C TYR A 22 -1.66 -18.93 32.35
N SER A 23 -2.37 -19.83 31.67
CA SER A 23 -1.80 -21.09 31.19
C SER A 23 -0.68 -20.85 30.16
N ARG A 24 0.28 -21.79 30.10
CA ARG A 24 1.34 -21.75 29.08
C ARG A 24 0.77 -21.86 27.66
N LYS A 25 -0.30 -22.65 27.48
CA LYS A 25 -0.96 -22.80 26.18
C LYS A 25 -1.56 -21.48 25.69
N HIS A 26 -2.31 -20.79 26.55
CA HIS A 26 -2.88 -19.48 26.19
C HIS A 26 -1.80 -18.47 25.84
N ARG A 27 -0.77 -18.32 26.68
CA ARG A 27 0.35 -17.40 26.41
C ARG A 27 1.05 -17.67 25.08
N ARG A 28 1.26 -18.94 24.73
CA ARG A 28 1.81 -19.31 23.40
C ARG A 28 0.89 -18.90 22.25
N GLN A 29 -0.42 -19.15 22.37
CA GLN A 29 -1.38 -18.76 21.32
C GLN A 29 -1.49 -17.24 21.17
N LEU A 30 -1.49 -16.52 22.29
CA LEU A 30 -1.43 -15.07 22.30
C LEU A 30 -0.16 -14.55 21.61
N GLN A 31 1.01 -15.13 21.93
CA GLN A 31 2.27 -14.76 21.29
C GLN A 31 2.22 -14.99 19.78
N VAL A 32 1.73 -16.16 19.33
CA VAL A 32 1.57 -16.47 17.90
C VAL A 32 0.66 -15.46 17.18
N ALA A 33 -0.43 -15.04 17.83
CA ALA A 33 -1.33 -14.03 17.25
C ALA A 33 -0.64 -12.67 17.11
N LEU A 34 0.15 -12.27 18.13
CA LEU A 34 0.90 -11.02 18.11
C LEU A 34 2.07 -11.06 17.13
N ASP A 35 2.79 -12.18 17.03
CA ASP A 35 3.92 -12.37 16.11
C ASP A 35 3.50 -12.27 14.63
N ARG A 36 2.21 -12.48 14.33
CA ARG A 36 1.65 -12.26 12.99
C ARG A 36 1.34 -10.78 12.72
N LEU A 37 0.90 -10.04 13.74
CA LEU A 37 0.53 -8.64 13.62
C LEU A 37 1.77 -7.73 13.66
N LEU A 38 2.71 -7.98 14.57
CA LEU A 38 3.84 -7.09 14.85
C LEU A 38 4.69 -6.77 13.61
N PRO A 39 5.08 -7.73 12.75
CA PRO A 39 5.83 -7.42 11.53
C PRO A 39 5.06 -6.50 10.57
N GLN A 40 3.73 -6.63 10.51
CA GLN A 40 2.89 -5.75 9.69
C GLN A 40 2.86 -4.33 10.26
N VAL A 41 2.75 -4.19 11.58
CA VAL A 41 2.78 -2.89 12.26
C VAL A 41 4.14 -2.22 12.12
N GLU A 42 5.23 -2.98 12.25
CA GLU A 42 6.59 -2.47 12.07
C GLU A 42 6.85 -2.01 10.63
N ALA A 43 6.39 -2.78 9.63
CA ALA A 43 6.45 -2.36 8.23
C ALA A 43 5.64 -1.08 7.98
N ALA A 44 4.42 -1.02 8.51
CA ALA A 44 3.57 0.16 8.43
C ALA A 44 4.19 1.39 9.11
N ARG A 45 4.81 1.22 10.29
CA ARG A 45 5.48 2.31 11.00
C ARG A 45 6.64 2.91 10.20
N LYS A 46 7.34 2.13 9.37
CA LYS A 46 8.38 2.67 8.47
C LYS A 46 7.79 3.65 7.45
N ALA A 47 6.56 3.41 6.99
CA ALA A 47 5.85 4.27 6.05
C ALA A 47 5.43 5.63 6.64
N ILE A 48 5.42 5.80 7.97
CA ILE A 48 5.09 7.09 8.62
C ILE A 48 6.02 8.20 8.12
N ARG A 49 7.32 7.92 8.00
CA ARG A 49 8.32 8.91 7.57
C ARG A 49 8.36 9.13 6.07
N SER A 50 8.06 8.09 5.29
CA SER A 50 8.12 8.10 3.84
C SER A 50 7.01 7.17 3.33
N ALA A 51 5.86 7.76 3.02
CA ALA A 51 4.76 7.03 2.42
C ALA A 51 5.13 6.68 0.98
N GLN A 52 4.80 5.46 0.58
CA GLN A 52 4.97 5.00 -0.78
C GLN A 52 3.62 5.02 -1.47
N VAL A 53 3.58 5.66 -2.64
CA VAL A 53 2.42 5.72 -3.51
C VAL A 53 2.77 4.98 -4.79
N GLU A 54 1.91 4.07 -5.18
CA GLU A 54 2.08 3.24 -6.36
C GLU A 54 0.79 3.20 -7.16
N ARG A 55 0.90 2.81 -8.43
CA ARG A 55 -0.25 2.46 -9.23
C ARG A 55 -0.98 1.26 -8.62
N TYR A 56 -2.30 1.32 -8.59
CA TYR A 56 -3.13 0.25 -8.06
C TYR A 56 -2.92 -1.06 -8.84
N VAL A 57 -2.75 -2.14 -8.08
CA VAL A 57 -2.81 -3.52 -8.56
C VAL A 57 -3.69 -4.36 -7.63
N PRO A 58 -4.32 -5.44 -8.09
CA PRO A 58 -5.22 -6.26 -7.26
C PRO A 58 -4.60 -6.80 -5.96
N GLU A 59 -3.28 -7.03 -5.95
CA GLU A 59 -2.54 -7.47 -4.75
C GLU A 59 -2.66 -6.48 -3.56
N HIS A 60 -2.94 -5.20 -3.84
CA HIS A 60 -3.12 -4.17 -2.82
C HIS A 60 -4.40 -4.29 -2.00
N GLU A 61 -5.37 -5.11 -2.45
CA GLU A 61 -6.61 -5.35 -1.71
C GLU A 61 -6.44 -6.28 -0.52
N ARG A 62 -5.27 -6.90 -0.39
CA ARG A 62 -4.99 -7.85 0.69
C ARG A 62 -5.15 -7.22 2.07
N GLY A 63 -5.84 -7.96 2.94
CA GLY A 63 -6.01 -7.64 4.33
C GLY A 63 -4.95 -8.26 5.24
N CYS A 64 -4.98 -7.83 6.49
CA CYS A 64 -4.33 -8.50 7.61
C CYS A 64 -5.33 -8.62 8.76
N TRP A 65 -5.20 -9.69 9.54
CA TRP A 65 -6.08 -9.90 10.70
C TRP A 65 -5.57 -9.13 11.91
N CYS A 66 -6.42 -8.31 12.51
CA CYS A 66 -6.14 -7.65 13.77
C CYS A 66 -6.69 -8.49 14.94
N PRO A 67 -5.83 -9.17 15.74
CA PRO A 67 -6.29 -9.93 16.91
C PRO A 67 -6.96 -9.06 17.98
N CYS A 68 -6.58 -7.78 18.09
CA CYS A 68 -7.14 -6.83 19.07
C CYS A 68 -8.62 -6.54 18.78
N CYS A 69 -8.95 -6.36 17.50
CA CYS A 69 -10.29 -6.03 17.04
C CYS A 69 -11.11 -7.26 16.65
N GLY A 70 -10.45 -8.38 16.33
CA GLY A 70 -11.10 -9.58 15.82
C GLY A 70 -11.72 -9.37 14.43
N CYS A 71 -11.07 -8.57 13.58
CA CYS A 71 -11.52 -8.29 12.22
C CYS A 71 -10.35 -8.28 11.22
N GLU A 72 -10.71 -8.41 9.94
CA GLU A 72 -9.80 -8.17 8.84
C GLU A 72 -9.69 -6.67 8.56
N VAL A 73 -8.46 -6.21 8.36
CA VAL A 73 -8.09 -4.81 8.16
C VAL A 73 -7.35 -4.69 6.83
N ARG A 74 -7.74 -3.73 6.00
CA ARG A 74 -7.04 -3.46 4.74
C ARG A 74 -5.60 -3.06 5.03
N LYS A 75 -4.65 -3.67 4.32
CA LYS A 75 -3.23 -3.33 4.51
C LYS A 75 -2.91 -1.98 3.87
N HIS A 76 -3.36 -1.77 2.64
CA HIS A 76 -3.11 -0.56 1.84
C HIS A 76 -4.38 0.30 1.74
N LEU A 77 -4.23 1.56 1.32
CA LEU A 77 -5.35 2.46 1.05
C LEU A 77 -5.36 2.81 -0.43
N SER A 78 -6.37 2.35 -1.16
CA SER A 78 -6.48 2.54 -2.61
C SER A 78 -7.58 3.54 -2.95
N HIS A 79 -7.32 4.43 -3.90
CA HIS A 79 -8.30 5.37 -4.43
C HIS A 79 -8.05 5.57 -5.93
N GLY A 80 -9.06 5.28 -6.75
CA GLY A 80 -8.92 5.30 -8.20
C GLY A 80 -7.83 4.33 -8.67
N ASN A 81 -6.89 4.82 -9.47
CA ASN A 81 -5.74 4.07 -9.98
C ASN A 81 -4.50 4.14 -9.07
N LEU A 82 -4.60 4.69 -7.87
CA LEU A 82 -3.48 4.85 -6.95
C LEU A 82 -3.68 4.06 -5.65
N THR A 83 -2.57 3.69 -5.04
CA THR A 83 -2.52 3.02 -3.74
C THR A 83 -1.44 3.62 -2.87
N VAL A 84 -1.82 4.01 -1.65
CA VAL A 84 -0.89 4.36 -0.58
C VAL A 84 -0.56 3.11 0.21
N LEU A 85 0.71 2.68 0.17
CA LEU A 85 1.12 1.47 0.88
C LEU A 85 1.01 1.63 2.40
N HIS A 86 0.54 0.58 3.08
CA HIS A 86 0.32 0.55 4.53
C HIS A 86 -0.70 1.56 5.09
N GLY A 87 -1.36 2.36 4.23
CA GLY A 87 -2.27 3.42 4.67
C GLY A 87 -3.47 2.90 5.44
N GLY A 88 -4.11 1.83 4.96
CA GLY A 88 -5.28 1.23 5.63
C GLY A 88 -4.95 0.67 7.02
N LEU A 89 -3.78 0.03 7.16
CA LEU A 89 -3.35 -0.47 8.46
C LEU A 89 -3.01 0.68 9.42
N LEU A 90 -2.31 1.73 8.96
CA LEU A 90 -2.00 2.89 9.81
C LEU A 90 -3.25 3.63 10.27
N GLU A 91 -4.23 3.81 9.38
CA GLU A 91 -5.52 4.39 9.72
C GLU A 91 -6.22 3.58 10.82
N HIS A 92 -6.28 2.26 10.66
CA HIS A 92 -6.87 1.38 11.67
C HIS A 92 -6.14 1.48 13.02
N LEU A 93 -4.81 1.41 13.03
CA LEU A 93 -4.01 1.43 14.27
C LEU A 93 -4.08 2.79 15.01
N ALA A 94 -4.38 3.87 14.29
CA ALA A 94 -4.57 5.20 14.85
C ALA A 94 -6.02 5.46 15.33
N SER A 95 -6.96 4.55 15.02
CA SER A 95 -8.37 4.75 15.34
C SER A 95 -8.66 4.63 16.84
N PRO A 96 -9.59 5.45 17.38
CA PRO A 96 -10.01 5.33 18.77
C PRO A 96 -10.69 3.98 19.06
N GLU A 97 -11.34 3.38 18.08
CA GLU A 97 -11.95 2.04 18.14
C GLU A 97 -10.89 0.99 18.40
N HIS A 98 -9.79 1.01 17.64
CA HIS A 98 -8.66 0.09 17.84
C HIS A 98 -8.00 0.31 19.20
N LYS A 99 -7.79 1.56 19.63
CA LYS A 99 -7.23 1.85 20.96
C LYS A 99 -8.09 1.25 22.08
N LYS A 100 -9.41 1.40 22.01
CA LYS A 100 -10.36 0.80 22.96
C LYS A 100 -10.31 -0.74 22.90
N ALA A 101 -10.33 -1.31 21.70
CA ALA A 101 -10.27 -2.75 21.50
C ALA A 101 -8.96 -3.36 22.03
N THR A 102 -7.83 -2.71 21.76
CA THR A 102 -6.50 -3.08 22.27
C THR A 102 -6.45 -3.03 23.79
N ASN A 103 -6.99 -1.99 24.42
CA ASN A 103 -7.07 -1.91 25.89
C ASN A 103 -7.85 -3.08 26.49
N ARG A 104 -9.01 -3.38 25.91
CA ARG A 104 -9.85 -4.52 26.32
C ARG A 104 -9.13 -5.85 26.10
N PHE A 105 -8.58 -6.07 24.91
CA PHE A 105 -7.86 -7.28 24.55
C PHE A 105 -6.67 -7.55 25.48
N TRP A 106 -5.88 -6.53 25.82
CA TRP A 106 -4.76 -6.66 26.77
C TRP A 106 -5.23 -7.07 28.16
N TRP A 107 -6.32 -6.47 28.65
CA TRP A 107 -6.86 -6.78 29.97
C TRP A 107 -7.46 -8.18 30.04
N GLU A 108 -8.19 -8.60 28.99
CA GLU A 108 -8.82 -9.92 28.89
C GLU A 108 -7.79 -11.05 28.78
N ASN A 109 -6.75 -10.86 27.97
CA ASN A 109 -5.76 -11.91 27.68
C ASN A 109 -4.50 -11.84 28.55
N LYS A 110 -4.42 -10.88 29.48
CA LYS A 110 -3.25 -10.65 30.36
C LYS A 110 -1.94 -10.57 29.56
N ALA A 111 -2.00 -9.85 28.45
CA ALA A 111 -0.87 -9.67 27.55
C ALA A 111 0.23 -8.78 28.18
N GLU A 112 1.46 -8.94 27.70
CA GLU A 112 2.60 -8.19 28.20
C GLU A 112 2.46 -6.69 27.89
N VAL A 113 2.63 -5.85 28.92
CA VAL A 113 2.44 -4.39 28.83
C VAL A 113 3.37 -3.75 27.81
N ARG A 114 4.63 -4.21 27.74
CA ARG A 114 5.66 -3.68 26.81
C ARG A 114 5.29 -3.83 25.34
N MET A 115 4.44 -4.80 25.01
CA MET A 115 4.02 -5.06 23.63
C MET A 115 2.84 -4.18 23.20
N LYS A 116 2.16 -3.54 24.16
CA LYS A 116 0.95 -2.75 23.89
C LYS A 116 1.23 -1.51 23.05
N GLU A 117 2.30 -0.79 23.36
CA GLU A 117 2.63 0.44 22.64
C GLU A 117 3.08 0.16 21.20
N LYS A 118 3.63 -1.03 20.94
CA LYS A 118 4.06 -1.43 19.59
C LYS A 118 2.90 -1.54 18.61
N VAL A 119 1.71 -1.90 19.08
CA VAL A 119 0.51 -2.10 18.25
C VAL A 119 -0.43 -0.90 18.22
N LEU A 120 -0.04 0.23 18.81
CA LEU A 120 -0.78 1.49 18.79
C LEU A 120 -0.02 2.50 17.93
N VAL A 121 -0.77 3.32 17.20
CA VAL A 121 -0.23 4.50 16.51
C VAL A 121 -0.86 5.73 17.15
N SER A 122 -0.02 6.69 17.55
CA SER A 122 -0.49 7.93 18.14
C SER A 122 -1.11 8.85 17.08
N PRO A 123 -2.04 9.76 17.46
CA PRO A 123 -2.57 10.75 16.54
C PRO A 123 -1.47 11.61 15.88
N GLN A 124 -0.37 11.87 16.59
CA GLN A 124 0.78 12.62 16.09
C GLN A 124 1.53 11.85 15.00
N GLU A 125 1.82 10.57 15.23
CA GLU A 125 2.41 9.68 14.23
C GLU A 125 1.53 9.58 12.98
N TYR A 126 0.20 9.46 13.17
CA TYR A 126 -0.72 9.41 12.03
C TYR A 126 -0.81 10.74 11.28
N ALA A 127 -0.74 11.87 11.97
CA ALA A 127 -0.66 13.19 11.34
C ALA A 127 0.65 13.36 10.54
N GLN A 128 1.77 12.84 11.05
CA GLN A 128 3.03 12.80 10.31
C GLN A 128 2.93 11.92 9.06
N PHE A 129 2.29 10.76 9.17
CA PHE A 129 2.02 9.91 8.02
C PHE A 129 1.19 10.63 6.96
N LYS A 130 0.11 11.32 7.33
CA LYS A 130 -0.69 12.10 6.37
C LYS A 130 0.14 13.14 5.62
N LYS A 131 1.09 13.80 6.30
CA LYS A 131 2.04 14.72 5.64
C LYS A 131 2.99 14.02 4.67
N SER A 132 3.46 12.82 5.01
CA SER A 132 4.33 12.06 4.10
C SER A 132 3.56 11.47 2.92
N VAL A 133 2.26 11.19 3.07
CA VAL A 133 1.37 10.81 1.95
C VAL A 133 1.25 11.93 0.94
N VAL A 134 1.02 13.18 1.38
CA VAL A 134 0.97 14.34 0.46
C VAL A 134 2.26 14.42 -0.36
N LYS A 135 3.43 14.38 0.31
CA LYS A 135 4.72 14.37 -0.38
C LYS A 135 4.89 13.18 -1.33
N GLY A 136 4.40 12.00 -0.93
CA GLY A 136 4.47 10.79 -1.75
C GLY A 136 3.60 10.88 -3.01
N LEU A 137 2.46 11.58 -2.93
CA LEU A 137 1.61 11.88 -4.08
C LEU A 137 2.30 12.87 -5.02
N ASP A 138 2.83 13.97 -4.48
CA ASP A 138 3.57 14.98 -5.27
C ASP A 138 4.74 14.32 -6.03
N SER A 139 5.54 13.50 -5.33
CA SER A 139 6.65 12.76 -5.95
C SER A 139 6.22 11.66 -6.93
N TYR A 140 4.98 11.15 -6.84
CA TYR A 140 4.46 10.20 -7.82
C TYR A 140 4.04 10.94 -9.10
N GLU A 141 3.31 12.05 -8.95
CA GLU A 141 2.87 12.91 -10.06
C GLU A 141 4.07 13.42 -10.86
N GLU A 142 5.10 13.95 -10.20
CA GLU A 142 6.33 14.40 -10.85
C GLU A 142 6.99 13.30 -11.69
N LYS A 143 7.01 12.05 -11.19
CA LYS A 143 7.59 10.92 -11.94
C LYS A 143 6.76 10.55 -13.16
N GLU A 144 5.44 10.53 -13.04
CA GLU A 144 4.56 10.24 -14.18
C GLU A 144 4.68 11.34 -15.25
N ASP A 145 4.81 12.60 -14.85
CA ASP A 145 5.03 13.73 -15.76
C ASP A 145 6.35 13.58 -16.55
N GLU A 146 7.43 13.18 -15.89
CA GLU A 146 8.70 12.91 -16.58
C GLU A 146 8.57 11.75 -17.58
N VAL A 147 7.89 10.66 -17.21
CA VAL A 147 7.61 9.53 -18.13
C VAL A 147 6.81 10.01 -19.34
N ILE A 148 5.79 10.85 -19.16
CA ILE A 148 5.00 11.41 -20.25
C ILE A 148 5.87 12.27 -21.17
N LYS A 149 6.76 13.12 -20.62
CA LYS A 149 7.67 13.96 -21.40
C LYS A 149 8.64 13.12 -22.23
N GLU A 150 9.23 12.07 -21.64
CA GLU A 150 10.13 11.14 -22.32
C GLU A 150 9.41 10.41 -23.47
N MET A 151 8.20 9.90 -23.21
CA MET A 151 7.38 9.26 -24.24
C MET A 151 7.05 10.23 -25.40
N ALA A 152 6.69 11.48 -25.08
CA ALA A 152 6.41 12.48 -26.10
C ALA A 152 7.66 12.86 -26.92
N ALA A 153 8.83 12.90 -26.29
CA ALA A 153 10.10 13.13 -27.00
C ALA A 153 10.42 11.98 -27.96
N HIS A 154 10.24 10.74 -27.52
CA HIS A 154 10.44 9.57 -28.36
C HIS A 154 9.48 9.54 -29.56
N ILE A 155 8.19 9.86 -29.36
CA ILE A 155 7.23 9.96 -30.47
C ILE A 155 7.69 10.99 -31.51
N ARG A 156 8.11 12.18 -31.07
CA ARG A 156 8.61 13.23 -31.98
C ARG A 156 9.83 12.79 -32.77
N GLU A 157 10.76 12.09 -32.13
CA GLU A 157 11.96 11.54 -32.78
C GLU A 157 11.61 10.51 -33.85
N VAL A 158 10.75 9.53 -33.51
CA VAL A 158 10.29 8.50 -34.44
C VAL A 158 9.54 9.11 -35.63
N GLU A 159 8.69 10.11 -35.38
CA GLU A 159 7.98 10.84 -36.43
C GLU A 159 8.94 11.61 -37.34
N HIS A 160 9.97 12.25 -36.77
CA HIS A 160 11.00 12.96 -37.53
C HIS A 160 11.75 12.00 -38.46
N SER A 161 12.27 10.89 -37.93
CA SER A 161 12.97 9.87 -38.75
C SER A 161 12.07 9.30 -39.84
N ARG A 162 10.77 9.08 -39.56
CA ARG A 162 9.81 8.63 -40.56
C ARG A 162 9.63 9.66 -41.68
N GLN A 163 9.52 10.94 -41.34
CA GLN A 163 9.40 12.01 -42.35
C GLN A 163 10.64 12.12 -43.23
N GLU A 164 11.84 11.97 -42.66
CA GLU A 164 13.10 11.97 -43.42
C GLU A 164 13.14 10.81 -44.43
N LEU A 165 12.82 9.58 -44.00
CA LEU A 165 12.76 8.41 -44.89
C LEU A 165 11.77 8.60 -46.05
N VAL A 166 10.59 9.16 -45.77
CA VAL A 166 9.58 9.47 -46.79
C VAL A 166 10.11 10.52 -47.78
N ARG A 167 10.74 11.60 -47.29
CA ARG A 167 11.33 12.63 -48.16
C ARG A 167 12.41 12.05 -49.06
N SER A 168 13.35 11.29 -48.50
CA SER A 168 14.41 10.65 -49.28
C SER A 168 13.83 9.74 -50.38
N THR A 169 12.80 8.95 -50.07
CA THR A 169 12.14 8.06 -51.06
C THR A 169 11.45 8.84 -52.19
N LEU A 170 10.82 9.98 -51.87
CA LEU A 170 10.16 10.81 -52.88
C LEU A 170 11.18 11.57 -53.76
N GLU A 171 12.32 11.98 -53.20
CA GLU A 171 13.40 12.66 -53.92
C GLU A 171 14.12 11.74 -54.92
N VAL A 172 14.30 10.45 -54.63
CA VAL A 172 14.83 9.48 -55.61
C VAL A 172 13.79 8.97 -56.63
N GLY A 173 12.49 9.10 -56.33
CA GLY A 173 11.40 8.57 -57.15
C GLY A 173 10.93 9.46 -58.32
N PHE A 174 11.32 10.73 -58.38
CA PHE A 174 10.98 11.64 -59.49
C PHE A 174 12.22 11.97 -60.33
N PRO A 175 12.46 11.28 -61.46
CA PRO A 175 13.38 11.81 -62.46
C PRO A 175 12.81 13.13 -62.95
N ARG A 176 13.57 14.22 -62.78
CA ARG A 176 13.30 15.51 -63.42
C ARG A 176 13.07 15.24 -64.91
N ARG A 177 11.82 15.32 -65.38
CA ARG A 177 11.51 15.41 -66.81
C ARG A 177 12.19 16.70 -67.29
N SER A 178 13.34 16.55 -67.93
CA SER A 178 13.96 17.61 -68.70
C SER A 178 12.97 18.02 -69.79
N GLN A 179 12.39 19.21 -69.68
CA GLN A 179 11.72 19.85 -70.80
C GLN A 179 12.78 20.16 -71.85
N SER A 180 12.95 19.26 -72.81
CA SER A 180 13.71 19.52 -74.02
C SER A 180 12.84 20.40 -74.92
N SER A 181 13.23 21.67 -75.06
CA SER A 181 12.66 22.62 -76.01
C SER A 181 12.87 22.09 -77.43
N ILE A 182 11.79 21.67 -78.09
CA ILE A 182 11.81 21.36 -79.52
C ILE A 182 11.70 22.69 -80.27
N GLN A 183 12.81 23.18 -80.82
CA GLN A 183 12.77 24.16 -81.90
C GLN A 183 12.49 23.42 -83.21
N ILE A 184 11.37 23.72 -83.85
CA ILE A 184 11.01 23.24 -85.19
C ILE A 184 11.36 24.35 -86.17
N HIS A 185 12.17 23.99 -87.17
CA HIS A 185 12.63 24.83 -88.28
C HIS A 185 11.61 24.88 -89.41
#